data_AF-A0A1E7J4B5-F1
#
_entry.id   AF-A0A1E7J4B5-F1
#
_cell.length_a   1.000
_cell.length_b   1.000
_cell.length_c   1.000
_cell.angle_alpha   90.00
_cell.angle_beta   90.00
_cell.angle_gamma   90.00
#
_symmetry.space_group_name_H-M   'P 1'
#
loop_
_entity.id
_entity.type
_entity.pdbx_description
1 polymer ?
#
loop_
_entity_poly.entity_id
_entity_poly.type
_entity_poly.pdbx_seq_one_letter_code
_entity_poly.pdbx_strand_id
1 'polypeptide(L)'
;MGYRAVFLLFICMGILSSCRVVKQEGVREPAFYPDLDTKSIEIEISRLEEAVESKTDPSSRANALFHLALLYSHHRNPMPDYTKALSNLQEYAFFDPECGQTDDVQYLLSLLTKITELRDTCNKLRKNIGKLRNENERLRKDTIKTKSRKHSINTLKRENVGLRERYQNLWLEYQKLEEIINGLEGAIQKLKELDMRLEKKKGIILNGKSQR
;
A
#
# COMPACT_ATOMS: atom_id res chain seq x y z
N MET A 1 15.14 30.62 -14.64
CA MET A 1 14.70 29.21 -14.51
C MET A 1 14.38 28.58 -15.89
N GLY A 2 15.26 28.72 -16.89
CA GLY A 2 14.95 28.27 -18.28
C GLY A 2 15.68 27.02 -18.76
N TYR A 3 16.85 26.70 -18.20
CA TYR A 3 17.73 25.68 -18.80
C TYR A 3 17.49 24.24 -18.30
N ARG A 4 16.77 24.08 -17.19
CA ARG A 4 16.46 22.74 -16.62
C ARG A 4 15.34 22.01 -17.37
N ALA A 5 14.39 22.75 -17.95
CA ALA A 5 13.30 22.16 -18.74
C ALA A 5 13.77 21.71 -20.14
N VAL A 6 14.72 22.44 -20.74
CA VAL A 6 15.26 22.13 -22.06
C VAL A 6 16.16 20.89 -22.02
N PHE A 7 16.94 20.70 -20.95
CA PHE A 7 17.78 19.50 -20.77
C PHE A 7 16.96 18.21 -20.60
N LEU A 8 15.79 18.28 -19.96
CA LEU A 8 14.90 17.13 -19.81
C LEU A 8 14.23 16.71 -21.13
N LEU A 9 13.96 17.66 -22.03
CA LEU A 9 13.38 17.38 -23.35
C LEU A 9 14.35 16.63 -24.28
N PHE A 10 15.66 16.90 -24.20
CA PHE A 10 16.66 16.20 -25.02
C PHE A 10 16.90 14.75 -24.58
N ILE A 11 16.77 14.44 -23.28
CA ILE A 11 16.90 13.07 -22.77
C ILE A 11 15.71 12.20 -23.21
N CYS A 12 14.50 12.77 -23.30
CA CYS A 12 13.32 12.04 -23.76
C CYS A 12 13.33 11.74 -25.28
N MET A 13 13.96 12.59 -26.10
CA MET A 13 14.05 12.37 -27.54
C MET A 13 15.12 11.33 -27.94
N GLY A 14 16.13 11.09 -27.09
CA GLY A 14 17.16 10.08 -27.34
C GLY A 14 16.71 8.63 -27.13
N ILE A 15 15.69 8.40 -26.30
CA ILE A 15 15.24 7.03 -25.93
C ILE A 15 14.19 6.47 -26.92
N LEU A 16 13.62 7.31 -27.79
CA LEU A 16 12.61 6.89 -28.77
C LEU A 16 13.19 6.53 -30.16
N SER A 17 14.51 6.60 -30.36
CA SER A 17 15.13 6.40 -31.69
C SER A 17 15.94 5.10 -31.84
N SER A 18 15.81 4.13 -30.93
CA SER A 18 16.66 2.92 -30.97
C SER A 18 15.94 1.58 -30.78
N CYS A 19 14.65 1.51 -31.13
CA CYS A 19 14.00 0.23 -31.44
C CYS A 19 13.71 0.15 -32.95
N ARG A 20 14.76 0.11 -33.77
CA ARG A 20 14.61 -0.47 -35.10
C ARG A 20 14.58 -1.99 -34.91
N VAL A 21 13.37 -2.54 -34.95
CA VAL A 21 13.13 -3.98 -35.13
C VAL A 21 13.75 -4.34 -36.47
N VAL A 22 14.95 -4.89 -36.43
CA VAL A 22 15.49 -5.69 -37.52
C VAL A 22 14.59 -6.91 -37.61
N LYS A 23 13.77 -6.98 -38.66
CA LYS A 23 13.18 -8.25 -39.10
C LYS A 23 14.35 -9.14 -39.52
N GLN A 24 14.80 -10.00 -38.62
CA GLN A 24 15.58 -11.17 -39.00
C GLN A 24 14.63 -12.11 -39.75
N GLU A 25 14.67 -12.02 -41.07
CA GLU A 25 14.20 -13.11 -41.92
C GLU A 25 15.09 -14.33 -41.66
N GLY A 26 14.46 -15.46 -41.32
CA GLY A 26 15.12 -16.76 -41.32
C GLY A 26 15.78 -17.19 -40.02
N VAL A 27 15.09 -17.09 -38.88
CA VAL A 27 15.36 -18.05 -37.80
C VAL A 27 14.78 -19.38 -38.28
N ARG A 28 15.63 -20.28 -38.79
CA ARG A 28 15.25 -21.68 -39.00
C ARG A 28 14.64 -22.17 -37.69
N GLU A 29 13.37 -22.58 -37.74
CA GLU A 29 12.72 -23.21 -36.59
C GLU A 29 13.64 -24.35 -36.11
N PRO A 30 13.96 -24.43 -34.81
CA PRO A 30 14.66 -25.59 -34.30
C PRO A 30 13.83 -26.81 -34.70
N ALA A 31 14.46 -27.78 -35.37
CA ALA A 31 13.84 -28.95 -35.99
C ALA A 31 13.12 -29.91 -35.00
N PHE A 32 12.91 -29.45 -33.77
CA PHE A 32 12.20 -30.10 -32.68
C PHE A 32 10.69 -30.04 -32.84
N TYR A 33 10.15 -28.92 -33.34
CA TYR A 33 8.71 -28.71 -33.32
C TYR A 33 8.04 -29.20 -34.61
N PRO A 34 7.00 -30.04 -34.53
CA PRO A 34 6.23 -30.42 -35.70
C PRO A 34 5.44 -29.21 -36.22
N ASP A 35 5.48 -28.95 -37.54
CA ASP A 35 4.70 -27.88 -38.16
C ASP A 35 3.22 -28.27 -38.21
N LEU A 36 2.51 -27.92 -37.14
CA LEU A 36 1.08 -28.17 -36.96
C LEU A 36 0.33 -26.85 -36.84
N ASP A 37 -0.94 -26.85 -37.26
CA ASP A 37 -1.88 -25.77 -36.96
C ASP A 37 -2.43 -25.89 -35.52
N THR A 38 -2.99 -24.81 -34.99
CA THR A 38 -3.47 -24.71 -33.60
C THR A 38 -4.52 -25.78 -33.24
N LYS A 39 -5.45 -26.11 -34.15
CA LYS A 39 -6.50 -27.12 -33.88
C LYS A 39 -5.92 -28.53 -33.88
N SER A 40 -4.95 -28.77 -34.76
CA SER A 40 -4.23 -30.04 -34.86
C SER A 40 -3.40 -30.31 -33.61
N ILE A 41 -2.86 -29.28 -32.96
CA ILE A 41 -2.13 -29.42 -31.69
C ILE A 41 -3.04 -29.95 -30.57
N GLU A 42 -4.24 -29.40 -30.37
CA GLU A 42 -5.14 -29.84 -29.28
C GLU A 42 -5.61 -31.30 -29.48
N ILE A 43 -5.93 -31.67 -30.72
CA ILE A 43 -6.33 -33.03 -31.08
C ILE A 43 -5.16 -33.99 -30.85
N GLU A 44 -3.96 -33.61 -31.29
CA GLU A 44 -2.77 -34.46 -31.16
C GLU A 44 -2.34 -34.64 -29.71
N ILE A 45 -2.43 -33.60 -28.87
CA ILE A 45 -2.21 -33.72 -27.42
C ILE A 45 -3.16 -34.76 -26.85
N SER A 46 -4.46 -34.65 -27.13
CA SER A 46 -5.47 -35.58 -26.60
C SER A 46 -5.19 -37.03 -27.02
N ARG A 47 -4.83 -37.23 -28.30
CA ARG A 47 -4.48 -38.56 -28.85
C ARG A 47 -3.26 -39.16 -28.16
N LEU A 48 -2.22 -38.37 -27.94
CA LEU A 48 -0.97 -38.83 -27.31
C LEU A 48 -1.15 -39.07 -25.81
N GLU A 49 -1.97 -38.28 -25.12
CA GLU A 49 -2.32 -38.53 -23.70
C GLU A 49 -3.01 -39.89 -23.53
N GLU A 50 -4.00 -40.20 -24.39
CA GLU A 50 -4.66 -41.52 -24.39
C GLU A 50 -3.66 -42.66 -24.70
N ALA A 51 -2.71 -42.43 -25.62
CA ALA A 51 -1.68 -43.40 -25.94
C ALA A 51 -0.72 -43.68 -24.78
N VAL A 52 -0.39 -42.67 -23.97
CA VAL A 52 0.46 -42.83 -22.77
C VAL A 52 -0.31 -43.57 -21.66
N GLU A 53 -1.61 -43.33 -21.52
CA GLU A 53 -2.45 -43.97 -20.50
C GLU A 53 -2.78 -45.44 -20.82
N SER A 54 -2.89 -45.81 -22.10
CA SER A 54 -3.40 -47.11 -22.57
C SER A 54 -2.43 -48.31 -22.43
N LYS A 55 -1.40 -48.24 -21.55
CA LYS A 55 -0.38 -49.30 -21.35
C LYS A 55 0.28 -49.76 -22.66
N THR A 56 0.63 -48.79 -23.49
CA THR A 56 1.48 -48.99 -24.68
C THR A 56 2.87 -49.50 -24.29
N ASP A 57 3.58 -50.07 -25.27
CA ASP A 57 4.94 -50.53 -25.03
C ASP A 57 5.85 -49.37 -24.56
N PRO A 58 6.91 -49.66 -23.76
CA PRO A 58 7.74 -48.61 -23.18
C PRO A 58 8.36 -47.65 -24.21
N SER A 59 8.70 -48.14 -25.41
CA SER A 59 9.29 -47.33 -26.47
C SER A 59 8.27 -46.37 -27.09
N SER A 60 7.08 -46.85 -27.40
CA SER A 60 5.99 -46.01 -27.90
C SER A 60 5.56 -44.99 -26.86
N ARG A 61 5.53 -45.38 -25.58
CA ARG A 61 5.24 -44.46 -24.47
C ARG A 61 6.31 -43.37 -24.37
N ALA A 62 7.59 -43.71 -24.42
CA ALA A 62 8.68 -42.74 -24.42
C ALA A 62 8.54 -41.73 -25.58
N ASN A 63 8.26 -42.23 -26.80
CA ASN A 63 8.08 -41.36 -27.95
C ASN A 63 6.85 -40.44 -27.81
N ALA A 64 5.74 -40.97 -27.28
CA ALA A 64 4.55 -40.16 -27.01
C ALA A 64 4.82 -39.07 -25.96
N LEU A 65 5.56 -39.38 -24.89
CA LEU A 65 5.97 -38.40 -23.88
C LEU A 65 6.84 -37.29 -24.48
N PHE A 66 7.80 -37.63 -25.33
CA PHE A 66 8.64 -36.66 -26.02
C PHE A 66 7.80 -35.72 -26.91
N HIS A 67 6.88 -36.26 -27.72
CA HIS A 67 5.99 -35.46 -28.55
C HIS A 67 5.02 -34.60 -27.73
N LEU A 68 4.48 -35.12 -26.62
CA LEU A 68 3.67 -34.33 -25.69
C LEU A 68 4.45 -33.14 -25.13
N ALA A 69 5.71 -33.32 -24.75
CA ALA A 69 6.54 -32.23 -24.26
C ALA A 69 6.66 -31.11 -25.30
N LEU A 70 6.89 -31.46 -26.57
CA LEU A 70 6.98 -30.51 -27.67
C LEU A 70 5.65 -29.79 -27.94
N LEU A 71 4.53 -30.49 -27.94
CA LEU A 71 3.22 -29.88 -28.18
C LEU A 71 2.80 -28.96 -27.02
N TYR A 72 3.09 -29.36 -25.78
CA TYR A 72 2.81 -28.55 -24.60
C TYR A 72 3.63 -27.26 -24.54
N SER A 73 4.88 -27.27 -25.05
CA SER A 73 5.72 -26.08 -25.14
C SER A 73 5.62 -25.32 -26.47
N HIS A 74 4.81 -25.80 -27.41
CA HIS A 74 4.72 -25.23 -28.76
C HIS A 74 4.20 -23.78 -28.73
N HIS A 75 4.84 -22.89 -29.50
CA HIS A 75 4.46 -21.47 -29.52
C HIS A 75 3.08 -21.19 -30.16
N ARG A 76 2.60 -22.09 -31.02
CA ARG A 76 1.23 -22.08 -31.58
C ARG A 76 0.19 -22.79 -30.72
N ASN A 77 0.58 -23.42 -29.60
CA ASN A 77 -0.37 -23.96 -28.64
C ASN A 77 -1.14 -22.79 -28.00
N PRO A 78 -2.49 -22.76 -28.05
CA PRO A 78 -3.26 -21.65 -27.51
C PRO A 78 -3.21 -21.59 -25.98
N MET A 79 -2.89 -22.71 -25.32
CA MET A 79 -2.73 -22.81 -23.87
C MET A 79 -1.42 -23.52 -23.50
N PRO A 80 -0.23 -22.90 -23.72
CA PRO A 80 1.05 -23.54 -23.44
C PRO A 80 1.22 -23.88 -21.95
N ASP A 81 1.53 -25.13 -21.67
CA ASP A 81 1.80 -25.64 -20.33
C ASP A 81 3.24 -26.14 -20.23
N TYR A 82 4.16 -25.21 -19.99
CA TYR A 82 5.59 -25.54 -19.82
C TYR A 82 5.87 -26.43 -18.61
N THR A 83 4.97 -26.49 -17.62
CA THR A 83 5.14 -27.38 -16.46
C THR A 83 4.82 -28.82 -16.87
N LYS A 84 3.71 -29.03 -17.60
CA LYS A 84 3.42 -30.33 -18.22
C LYS A 84 4.50 -30.72 -19.24
N ALA A 85 4.97 -29.79 -20.05
CA ALA A 85 6.05 -30.06 -21.01
C ALA A 85 7.31 -30.58 -20.30
N LEU A 86 7.73 -29.90 -19.23
CA LEU A 86 8.88 -30.30 -18.42
C LEU A 86 8.69 -31.69 -17.81
N SER A 87 7.52 -31.96 -17.23
CA SER A 87 7.20 -33.26 -16.62
C SER A 87 7.27 -34.40 -17.64
N ASN A 88 6.65 -34.24 -18.80
CA ASN A 88 6.68 -35.24 -19.87
C ASN A 88 8.11 -35.48 -20.38
N LEU A 89 8.92 -34.42 -20.52
CA LEU A 89 10.30 -34.55 -20.99
C LEU A 89 11.22 -35.22 -19.96
N GLN A 90 10.99 -34.97 -18.67
CA GLN A 90 11.69 -35.67 -17.59
C GLN A 90 11.32 -37.16 -17.55
N GLU A 91 10.03 -37.47 -17.75
CA GLU A 91 9.56 -38.86 -17.81
C GLU A 91 10.11 -39.58 -19.05
N TYR A 92 10.17 -38.89 -20.19
CA TYR A 92 10.84 -39.40 -21.40
C TYR A 92 12.30 -39.75 -21.13
N ALA A 93 13.09 -38.84 -20.54
CA ALA A 93 14.49 -39.09 -20.23
C ALA A 93 14.70 -40.22 -19.20
N PHE A 94 13.68 -40.54 -18.41
CA PHE A 94 13.68 -41.69 -17.51
C PHE A 94 13.42 -43.02 -18.25
N PHE A 95 12.49 -43.05 -19.21
CA PHE A 95 12.16 -44.25 -19.98
C PHE A 95 13.18 -44.57 -21.09
N ASP A 96 13.84 -43.56 -21.65
CA ASP A 96 14.90 -43.71 -22.64
C ASP A 96 16.13 -42.88 -22.23
N PRO A 97 17.01 -43.42 -21.37
CA PRO A 97 18.18 -42.69 -20.88
C PRO A 97 19.23 -42.39 -21.95
N GLU A 98 19.32 -43.20 -23.00
CA GLU A 98 20.28 -42.99 -24.09
C GLU A 98 19.88 -41.76 -24.91
N CYS A 99 18.63 -41.73 -25.39
CA CYS A 99 18.14 -40.56 -26.14
C CYS A 99 17.91 -39.36 -25.21
N GLY A 100 17.55 -39.59 -23.95
CA GLY A 100 17.36 -38.56 -22.94
C GLY A 100 18.63 -37.78 -22.60
N GLN A 101 19.81 -38.35 -22.81
CA GLN A 101 21.11 -37.69 -22.60
C GLN A 101 21.67 -36.98 -23.83
N THR A 102 20.94 -36.95 -24.94
CA THR A 102 21.34 -36.15 -26.10
C THR A 102 21.39 -34.65 -25.73
N ASP A 103 22.36 -33.94 -26.32
CA ASP A 103 22.56 -32.50 -26.08
C ASP A 103 21.28 -31.70 -26.30
N ASP A 104 20.49 -32.10 -27.29
CA ASP A 104 19.23 -31.49 -27.63
C ASP A 104 18.15 -31.64 -26.54
N VAL A 105 17.98 -32.86 -26.00
CA VAL A 105 17.00 -33.12 -24.94
C VAL A 105 17.43 -32.42 -23.66
N GLN A 106 18.72 -32.43 -23.35
CA GLN A 106 19.28 -31.70 -22.20
C GLN A 106 19.11 -30.18 -22.36
N TYR A 107 19.32 -29.65 -23.57
CA TYR A 107 19.05 -28.26 -23.88
C TYR A 107 17.57 -27.92 -23.63
N LEU A 108 16.64 -28.74 -24.14
CA LEU A 108 15.21 -28.51 -23.98
C LEU A 108 14.78 -28.62 -22.50
N LEU A 109 15.31 -29.58 -21.74
CA LEU A 109 15.10 -29.70 -20.29
C LEU A 109 15.56 -28.45 -19.56
N SER A 110 16.76 -27.95 -19.88
CA SER A 110 17.32 -26.74 -19.25
C SER A 110 16.46 -25.51 -19.58
N LEU A 111 15.98 -25.39 -20.82
CA LEU A 111 15.14 -24.29 -21.28
C LEU A 111 13.78 -24.30 -20.58
N LEU A 112 13.10 -25.45 -20.54
CA LEU A 112 11.81 -25.60 -19.87
C LEU A 112 11.92 -25.37 -18.35
N THR A 113 13.00 -25.85 -17.73
CA THR A 113 13.31 -25.53 -16.33
C THR A 113 13.44 -24.03 -16.14
N LYS A 114 14.18 -23.35 -17.03
CA LYS A 114 14.35 -21.89 -16.89
C LYS A 114 13.04 -21.12 -17.08
N ILE A 115 12.23 -21.53 -18.04
CA ILE A 115 10.92 -20.91 -18.31
C ILE A 115 9.99 -21.07 -17.10
N THR A 116 9.94 -22.25 -16.48
CA THR A 116 9.10 -22.50 -15.30
C THR A 116 9.57 -21.69 -14.08
N GLU A 117 10.88 -21.62 -13.83
CA GLU A 117 11.45 -20.75 -12.78
C GLU A 117 11.10 -19.26 -12.99
N LEU A 118 11.23 -18.78 -14.23
CA LEU A 118 10.91 -17.40 -14.58
C LEU A 118 9.42 -17.12 -14.41
N ARG A 119 8.55 -18.04 -14.82
CA ARG A 119 7.10 -17.95 -14.62
C ARG A 119 6.75 -17.84 -13.13
N ASP A 120 7.36 -18.67 -12.29
CA ASP A 120 7.15 -18.63 -10.85
C ASP A 120 7.65 -17.33 -10.22
N THR A 121 8.79 -16.84 -10.68
CA THR A 121 9.35 -15.56 -10.24
C THR A 121 8.44 -14.40 -10.62
N CYS A 122 7.94 -14.37 -11.86
CA CYS A 122 6.96 -13.39 -12.32
C CYS A 122 5.67 -13.43 -11.47
N ASN A 123 5.17 -14.62 -11.15
CA ASN A 123 4.00 -14.79 -10.30
C ASN A 123 4.23 -14.27 -8.87
N LYS A 124 5.39 -14.57 -8.27
CA LYS A 124 5.79 -14.07 -6.94
C LYS A 124 5.91 -12.54 -6.95
N LEU A 125 6.59 -11.97 -7.96
CA LEU A 125 6.73 -10.53 -8.12
C LEU A 125 5.38 -9.84 -8.29
N ARG A 126 4.48 -10.40 -9.10
CA ARG A 126 3.13 -9.87 -9.30
C ARG A 126 2.32 -9.85 -8.00
N LYS A 127 2.41 -10.90 -7.19
CA LYS A 127 1.79 -10.95 -5.85
C LYS A 127 2.37 -9.87 -4.93
N ASN A 128 3.69 -9.68 -4.94
CA ASN A 128 4.35 -8.66 -4.11
C ASN A 128 3.98 -7.23 -4.53
N ILE A 129 3.92 -6.96 -5.83
CA ILE A 129 3.44 -5.67 -6.37
C ILE A 129 2.01 -5.39 -5.88
N GLY A 130 1.13 -6.39 -5.89
CA GLY A 130 -0.23 -6.25 -5.35
C GLY A 130 -0.25 -5.88 -3.86
N LYS A 131 0.55 -6.58 -3.04
CA LYS A 131 0.67 -6.29 -1.60
C LYS A 131 1.19 -4.87 -1.35
N LEU A 132 2.27 -4.48 -2.01
CA LEU A 132 2.89 -3.15 -1.88
C LEU A 132 1.93 -2.03 -2.32
N ARG A 133 1.15 -2.25 -3.38
CA ARG A 133 0.15 -1.29 -3.84
C ARG A 133 -0.93 -1.05 -2.77
N ASN A 134 -1.45 -2.12 -2.17
CA ASN A 134 -2.45 -2.03 -1.11
C ASN A 134 -1.90 -1.32 0.13
N GLU A 135 -0.67 -1.64 0.52
CA GLU A 135 -0.01 -0.99 1.65
C GLU A 135 0.23 0.50 1.40
N ASN A 136 0.65 0.88 0.20
CA ASN A 136 0.84 2.28 -0.17
C ASN A 136 -0.48 3.07 -0.10
N GLU A 137 -1.58 2.46 -0.55
CA GLU A 137 -2.90 3.08 -0.44
C GLU A 137 -3.36 3.25 1.02
N ARG A 138 -3.12 2.26 1.87
CA ARG A 138 -3.37 2.36 3.32
C ARG A 138 -2.58 3.53 3.94
N LEU A 139 -1.28 3.58 3.67
CA LEU A 139 -0.39 4.63 4.19
C LEU A 139 -0.80 6.04 3.71
N ARG A 140 -1.28 6.17 2.46
CA ARG A 140 -1.83 7.43 1.97
C ARG A 140 -3.06 7.87 2.76
N LYS A 141 -4.00 6.96 3.03
CA LYS A 141 -5.20 7.25 3.85
C LYS A 141 -4.81 7.67 5.27
N ASP A 142 -3.84 7.00 5.88
CA ASP A 142 -3.38 7.32 7.23
C ASP A 142 -2.63 8.67 7.28
N THR A 143 -1.87 9.00 6.23
CA THR A 143 -1.23 10.31 6.09
C THR A 143 -2.26 11.43 6.04
N ILE A 144 -3.36 11.27 5.28
CA ILE A 144 -4.45 12.24 5.22
C ILE A 144 -5.12 12.40 6.61
N LYS A 145 -5.47 11.28 7.26
CA LYS A 145 -6.06 11.31 8.61
C LYS A 145 -5.15 12.01 9.62
N THR A 146 -3.84 11.76 9.57
CA THR A 146 -2.86 12.37 10.46
C THR A 146 -2.77 13.88 10.23
N LYS A 147 -2.82 14.35 8.98
CA LYS A 147 -2.88 15.78 8.66
C LYS A 147 -4.13 16.45 9.24
N SER A 148 -5.30 15.82 9.09
CA SER A 148 -6.55 16.34 9.68
C SER A 148 -6.50 16.40 11.20
N ARG A 149 -6.02 15.33 11.86
CA ARG A 149 -5.82 15.31 13.32
C ARG A 149 -4.88 16.41 13.79
N LYS A 150 -3.76 16.64 13.08
CA LYS A 150 -2.82 17.71 13.39
C LYS A 150 -3.49 19.10 13.29
N HIS A 151 -4.35 19.30 12.30
CA HIS A 151 -5.11 20.54 12.17
C HIS A 151 -6.05 20.74 13.38
N SER A 152 -6.83 19.73 13.75
CA SER A 152 -7.71 19.79 14.93
C SER A 152 -6.95 20.06 16.22
N ILE A 153 -5.79 19.41 16.43
CA ILE A 153 -4.92 19.67 17.60
C ILE A 153 -4.48 21.14 17.64
N ASN A 154 -4.11 21.72 16.49
CA ASN A 154 -3.71 23.11 16.43
C ASN A 154 -4.88 24.07 16.74
N THR A 155 -6.08 23.77 16.28
CA THR A 155 -7.29 24.53 16.61
C THR A 155 -7.57 24.48 18.11
N LEU A 156 -7.60 23.29 18.70
CA LEU A 156 -7.81 23.11 20.15
C LEU A 156 -6.74 23.79 20.99
N LYS A 157 -5.48 23.83 20.52
CA LYS A 157 -4.41 24.58 21.20
C LYS A 157 -4.70 26.08 21.26
N ARG A 158 -5.17 26.68 20.17
CA ARG A 158 -5.54 28.11 20.14
C ARG A 158 -6.72 28.39 21.07
N GLU A 159 -7.74 27.54 21.05
CA GLU A 159 -8.90 27.66 21.94
C GLU A 159 -8.49 27.57 23.41
N ASN A 160 -7.59 26.65 23.77
CA ASN A 160 -7.05 26.54 25.13
C ASN A 160 -6.23 27.77 25.57
N VAL A 161 -5.56 28.45 24.65
CA VAL A 161 -4.88 29.72 24.95
C VAL A 161 -5.94 30.80 25.24
N GLY A 162 -6.93 30.96 24.36
CA GLY A 162 -7.99 31.96 24.57
C GLY A 162 -8.85 31.69 25.82
N LEU A 163 -9.08 30.43 26.19
CA LEU A 163 -9.75 30.08 27.44
C LEU A 163 -8.93 30.48 28.67
N ARG A 164 -7.60 30.32 28.63
CA ARG A 164 -6.72 30.75 29.73
C ARG A 164 -6.71 32.26 29.90
N GLU A 165 -6.67 33.00 28.81
CA GLU A 165 -6.76 34.47 28.84
C GLU A 165 -8.10 34.93 29.44
N ARG A 166 -9.22 34.33 29.01
CA ARG A 166 -10.54 34.61 29.60
C ARG A 166 -10.60 34.28 31.09
N TYR A 167 -10.02 33.15 31.51
CA TYR A 167 -9.97 32.77 32.91
C TYR A 167 -9.16 33.77 33.74
N GLN A 168 -8.02 34.24 33.23
CA GLN A 168 -7.21 35.27 33.88
C GLN A 168 -7.97 36.60 34.03
N ASN A 169 -8.66 37.04 32.97
CA ASN A 169 -9.47 38.26 33.01
C ASN A 169 -10.60 38.15 34.05
N LEU A 170 -11.33 37.02 34.04
CA LEU A 170 -12.40 36.79 35.01
C LEU A 170 -11.87 36.77 36.45
N TRP A 171 -10.69 36.19 36.66
CA TRP A 171 -10.05 36.17 37.97
C TRP A 171 -9.68 37.58 38.45
N LEU A 172 -9.16 38.44 37.59
CA LEU A 172 -8.89 39.85 37.92
C LEU A 172 -10.17 40.62 38.24
N GLU A 173 -11.26 40.37 37.52
CA GLU A 173 -12.57 40.97 37.82
C GLU A 173 -13.10 40.51 39.18
N TYR A 174 -12.94 39.23 39.51
CA TYR A 174 -13.31 38.69 40.81
C TYR A 174 -12.57 39.39 41.96
N GLN A 175 -11.25 39.58 41.82
CA GLN A 175 -10.46 40.30 42.83
C GLN A 175 -10.94 41.75 43.04
N LYS A 176 -11.24 42.46 41.95
CA LYS A 176 -11.78 43.84 42.05
C LYS A 176 -13.12 43.87 42.79
N LEU A 177 -13.99 42.91 42.53
CA LEU A 177 -15.28 42.81 43.22
C LEU A 177 -15.09 42.50 44.71
N GLU A 178 -14.14 41.63 45.06
CA GLU A 178 -13.79 41.31 46.44
C GLU A 178 -13.26 42.54 47.20
N GLU A 179 -12.39 43.33 46.58
CA GLU A 179 -11.92 44.61 47.15
C GLU A 179 -13.07 45.59 47.40
N ILE A 180 -14.01 45.69 46.46
CA ILE A 180 -15.20 46.55 46.59
C ILE A 180 -16.07 46.09 47.76
N ILE A 181 -16.34 44.78 47.88
CA ILE A 181 -17.14 44.21 48.98
C ILE A 181 -16.50 44.53 50.33
N ASN A 182 -15.19 44.26 50.46
CA ASN A 182 -14.45 44.55 51.69
C ASN A 182 -14.50 46.05 52.06
N GLY A 183 -14.39 46.93 51.06
CA GLY A 183 -14.53 48.38 51.24
C GLY A 183 -15.92 48.79 51.72
N LEU A 184 -16.98 48.22 51.14
CA LEU A 184 -18.36 48.47 51.54
C LEU A 184 -18.64 47.98 52.97
N GLU A 185 -18.15 46.80 53.34
CA GLU A 185 -18.28 46.27 54.70
C GLU A 185 -17.63 47.20 55.74
N GLY A 186 -16.44 47.73 55.44
CA GLY A 186 -15.78 48.73 56.27
C GLY A 186 -16.58 50.04 56.40
N ALA A 187 -17.21 50.51 55.32
CA ALA A 187 -18.07 51.68 55.35
C ALA A 187 -19.34 51.47 56.19
N ILE A 188 -19.98 50.30 56.05
CA ILE A 188 -21.13 49.90 56.87
C ILE A 188 -20.74 49.90 58.36
N GLN A 189 -19.56 49.40 58.72
CA GLN A 189 -19.10 49.37 60.10
C GLN A 189 -18.92 50.78 60.69
N LYS A 190 -18.34 51.71 59.93
CA LYS A 190 -18.24 53.12 60.34
C LYS A 190 -19.60 53.78 60.53
N LEU A 191 -20.56 53.50 59.65
CA LEU A 191 -21.93 54.00 59.78
C LEU A 191 -22.61 53.47 61.06
N LYS A 192 -22.43 52.18 61.38
CA LYS A 192 -22.93 51.60 62.64
C LYS A 192 -22.33 52.29 63.87
N GLU A 193 -21.03 52.58 63.86
CA GLU A 193 -20.38 53.30 64.96
C GLU A 193 -20.89 54.73 65.13
N LEU A 194 -21.09 55.44 64.02
CA LEU A 194 -21.66 56.79 64.04
C LEU A 194 -23.08 56.79 64.59
N ASP A 195 -23.91 55.86 64.16
CA ASP A 195 -25.29 55.72 64.63
C ASP A 195 -25.34 55.45 66.15
N MET A 196 -24.51 54.53 66.65
CA MET A 196 -24.37 54.28 68.10
C MET A 196 -23.95 55.54 68.88
N ARG A 197 -23.04 56.36 68.33
CA ARG A 197 -22.63 57.62 68.97
C ARG A 197 -23.75 58.65 68.96
N LEU A 198 -24.50 58.75 67.87
CA LEU A 198 -25.65 59.64 67.76
C LEU A 198 -26.73 59.27 68.76
N GLU A 199 -27.07 57.98 68.90
CA GLU A 199 -28.06 57.51 69.87
C GLU A 199 -27.62 57.76 71.32
N LYS A 200 -26.35 57.50 71.65
CA LYS A 200 -25.79 57.87 72.97
C LYS A 200 -25.94 59.38 73.24
N LYS A 201 -25.64 60.22 72.25
CA LYS A 201 -25.76 61.68 72.39
C LYS A 201 -27.22 62.13 72.55
N LYS A 202 -28.16 61.55 71.81
CA LYS A 202 -29.61 61.80 71.97
C LYS A 202 -30.07 61.47 73.38
N GLY A 203 -29.68 60.31 73.93
CA GLY A 203 -30.01 59.92 75.30
C GLY A 203 -29.51 60.92 76.35
N ILE A 204 -28.29 61.43 76.21
CA ILE A 204 -27.74 62.46 77.10
C ILE A 204 -28.56 63.77 77.04
N ILE A 205 -28.92 64.21 75.83
CA ILE A 205 -29.71 65.44 75.64
C ILE A 205 -31.11 65.30 76.25
N LEU A 206 -31.76 64.15 76.09
CA LEU A 206 -33.08 63.88 76.66
C LEU A 206 -33.04 63.87 78.21
N ASN A 207 -32.04 63.21 78.80
CA ASN A 207 -31.88 63.19 80.26
C ASN A 207 -31.49 64.57 80.84
N GLY A 208 -30.65 65.33 80.15
CA GLY A 208 -30.24 66.68 80.57
C GLY A 208 -31.34 67.74 80.48
N LYS A 209 -32.36 67.54 79.64
CA LYS A 209 -33.56 68.38 79.59
C LYS A 209 -34.57 68.07 80.70
N SER A 210 -34.47 66.91 81.36
CA SER A 210 -35.38 66.52 82.46
C SER A 210 -34.90 67.01 83.84
N GLN A 211 -33.71 67.61 83.93
CA GLN A 211 -33.11 68.16 85.15
C GLN A 211 -33.10 69.69 85.21
N ARG A 212 -33.78 70.36 84.28
CA ARG A 212 -34.06 71.81 84.30
C ARG A 212 -35.56 72.03 84.32
#